data_AF-A0A8T1GQK0-F1
#
_entry.id   AF-A0A8T1GQK0-F1
#
_cell.length_a   1.000
_cell.length_b   1.000
_cell.length_c   1.000
_cell.angle_alpha   90.00
_cell.angle_beta   90.00
_cell.angle_gamma   90.00
#
_symmetry.space_group_name_H-M   'P 1'
#
loop_
_entity.id
_entity.type
_entity.pdbx_description
1 polymer ?
#
loop_
_entity_poly.entity_id
_entity_poly.type
_entity_poly.pdbx_seq_one_letter_code
_entity_poly.pdbx_strand_id
1 'polypeptide(L)' 'MKRALIKHNYERPGLSQRELAAWAKVQFKLKKSPAQTTVSDILKHAATIMDEAYGDE' A
#
# COMPACT_ATOMS: atom_id res chain seq x y z
N MET A 1 4.29 -5.36 -4.23
CA MET A 1 3.07 -5.09 -3.41
C MET A 1 2.86 -3.59 -3.13
N LYS A 2 3.86 -2.91 -2.57
CA LYS A 2 3.76 -1.53 -2.06
C LYS A 2 3.31 -0.52 -3.14
N ARG A 3 3.92 -0.56 -4.34
CA ARG A 3 3.58 0.30 -5.49
C ARG A 3 2.12 0.22 -5.92
N ALA A 4 1.54 -0.98 -5.93
CA ALA A 4 0.14 -1.19 -6.30
C ALA A 4 -0.84 -0.66 -5.23
N LEU A 5 -0.48 -0.74 -3.94
CA LEU A 5 -1.24 -0.10 -2.86
C LEU A 5 -1.23 1.43 -2.99
N ILE A 6 -0.07 2.01 -3.32
CA ILE A 6 0.08 3.44 -3.56
C ILE A 6 -0.77 3.89 -4.74
N LYS A 7 -0.71 3.18 -5.88
CA LYS A 7 -1.55 3.47 -7.05
C LYS A 7 -3.04 3.41 -6.71
N HIS A 8 -3.48 2.37 -5.99
CA HIS A 8 -4.89 2.22 -5.61
C HIS A 8 -5.39 3.38 -4.73
N ASN A 9 -4.54 3.87 -3.82
CA ASN A 9 -4.86 5.04 -3.00
C ASN A 9 -4.99 6.33 -3.84
N TYR A 10 -4.18 6.51 -4.88
CA TYR A 10 -4.31 7.66 -5.80
C TYR A 10 -5.54 7.57 -6.71
N GLU A 11 -5.90 6.36 -7.17
CA GLU A 11 -7.09 6.12 -7.99
C GLU A 11 -8.39 6.31 -7.20
N ARG A 12 -8.35 6.09 -5.88
CA ARG A 12 -9.49 6.20 -4.98
C ARG A 12 -9.15 7.04 -3.76
N PRO A 13 -8.98 8.37 -3.94
CA PRO A 13 -8.73 9.26 -2.83
C PRO A 13 -9.97 9.28 -1.91
N GLY A 14 -9.83 8.76 -0.69
CA GLY A 14 -10.92 8.66 0.28
C GLY A 14 -11.00 7.34 1.02
N LEU A 15 -10.28 6.30 0.56
CA LEU A 15 -10.14 5.05 1.31
C LEU A 15 -9.34 5.28 2.59
N SER A 16 -9.87 4.82 3.72
CA SER A 16 -9.11 4.80 4.97
C SER A 16 -7.96 3.79 4.91
N GLN A 17 -6.94 3.99 5.75
CA GLN A 17 -5.81 3.04 5.84
C GLN A 17 -6.25 1.60 6.19
N ARG A 18 -7.37 1.44 6.92
CA ARG A 18 -7.93 0.12 7.25
C ARG A 18 -8.55 -0.54 6.02
N GLU A 19 -9.21 0.23 5.16
CA GLU A 19 -9.76 -0.26 3.90
C GLU A 19 -8.66 -0.60 2.90
N LEU A 20 -7.60 0.22 2.82
CA LEU A 20 -6.41 -0.10 2.03
C LEU A 20 -5.74 -1.40 2.52
N ALA A 21 -5.66 -1.62 3.82
CA ALA A 21 -5.15 -2.87 4.38
C ALA A 21 -6.05 -4.07 4.02
N ALA A 22 -7.37 -3.93 4.12
CA ALA A 22 -8.31 -4.98 3.74
C ALA A 22 -8.21 -5.31 2.24
N TRP A 23 -8.15 -4.28 1.39
CA TRP A 23 -7.94 -4.42 -0.05
C TRP A 23 -6.63 -5.15 -0.34
N ALA A 24 -5.53 -4.74 0.29
CA ALA A 24 -4.22 -5.35 0.11
C ALA A 24 -4.21 -6.83 0.52
N LYS A 25 -4.92 -7.19 1.61
CA LYS A 25 -5.08 -8.60 2.00
C LYS A 25 -5.72 -9.43 0.88
N VAL A 26 -6.82 -8.93 0.32
CA VAL A 26 -7.57 -9.64 -0.74
C VAL A 26 -6.73 -9.69 -2.02
N GLN A 27 -6.15 -8.56 -2.44
CA GLN A 27 -5.45 -8.45 -3.70
C GLN A 27 -4.16 -9.28 -3.76
N PHE A 28 -3.42 -9.32 -2.65
CA PHE A 28 -2.15 -10.06 -2.57
C PHE A 28 -2.30 -11.42 -1.86
N LYS A 29 -3.53 -11.88 -1.61
CA LYS A 29 -3.84 -13.15 -0.93
C LYS A 29 -3.07 -13.35 0.38
N LEU A 30 -2.93 -12.28 1.17
CA LEU A 30 -2.16 -12.31 2.41
C LEU A 30 -2.91 -13.07 3.50
N LYS A 31 -2.17 -13.81 4.34
CA LYS A 31 -2.71 -14.51 5.50
C LYS A 31 -3.41 -13.54 6.49
N LYS A 32 -2.85 -12.35 6.67
CA LYS A 32 -3.39 -11.29 7.53
C LYS A 32 -3.38 -9.95 6.80
N SER A 33 -4.30 -9.06 7.15
CA SER A 33 -4.23 -7.68 6.68
C SER A 33 -2.94 -7.03 7.20
N PRO A 34 -2.25 -6.23 6.38
CA PRO A 34 -1.14 -5.42 6.86
C PRO A 34 -1.62 -4.49 7.96
N ALA A 35 -0.73 -4.19 8.91
CA ALA A 35 -1.05 -3.26 9.98
C ALA A 35 -1.28 -1.86 9.41
N GLN A 36 -2.11 -1.06 10.10
CA GLN A 36 -2.33 0.33 9.72
C GLN A 36 -1.01 1.11 9.67
N THR A 37 -0.08 0.84 10.60
CA THR A 37 1.26 1.44 10.61
C THR A 37 2.03 1.12 9.34
N THR A 38 2.02 -0.14 8.89
CA THR A 38 2.63 -0.56 7.62
C THR A 38 2.04 0.17 6.42
N VAL A 39 0.72 0.33 6.35
CA VAL A 39 0.06 1.09 5.27
C VAL A 39 0.47 2.57 5.33
N SER A 40 0.51 3.16 6.53
CA SER A 40 0.94 4.54 6.74
C SER A 40 2.39 4.75 6.28
N ASP A 41 3.30 3.85 6.64
CA ASP A 41 4.71 3.93 6.25
C ASP A 41 4.87 3.79 4.72
N ILE A 42 4.14 2.87 4.09
CA ILE A 42 4.12 2.74 2.62
C ILE A 42 3.66 4.04 1.95
N LEU A 43 2.60 4.69 2.47
CA LEU A 43 2.09 5.93 1.90
C LEU A 43 3.02 7.13 2.15
N LYS A 44 3.66 7.22 3.32
CA LYS A 44 4.65 8.28 3.61
C LYS A 44 5.87 8.18 2.73
N HIS A 45 6.33 6.97 2.47
CA HIS A 45 7.46 6.70 1.57
C HIS A 45 7.03 6.50 0.12
N ALA A 46 5.81 6.90 -0.27
CA ALA A 46 5.28 6.63 -1.59
C ALA A 46 6.15 7.19 -2.72
N ALA A 47 6.67 8.41 -2.57
CA ALA A 47 7.55 9.01 -3.56
C ALA A 47 8.83 8.18 -3.77
N THR A 48 9.44 7.72 -2.68
CA THR A 48 10.63 6.86 -2.73
C THR A 48 10.31 5.47 -3.28
N ILE A 49 9.18 4.87 -2.88
CA ILE A 49 8.78 3.52 -3.32
C ILE A 49 8.41 3.49 -4.82
N MET A 50 7.85 4.59 -5.33
CA MET A 50 7.50 4.74 -6.75
C MET A 50 8.70 5.10 -7.62
N ASP A 51 9.82 5.51 -7.03
CA ASP A 51 11.07 5.70 -7.75
C ASP A 51 11.58 4.36 -8.29
N GLU A 52 12.08 4.37 -9.52
CA GLU A 52 12.54 3.16 -10.21
C GLU A 52 13.74 2.51 -9.50
N ALA A 53 14.58 3.30 -8.83
CA ALA A 53 15.74 2.83 -8.07
C ALA A 53 15.36 2.12 -6.75
N TYR A 54 14.10 2.18 -6.33
CA TYR A 54 13.62 1.43 -5.18
C TYR A 54 13.46 -0.05 -5.55
N GLY A 55 14.38 -0.88 -5.06
CA GLY A 55 14.33 -2.33 -5.25
C GLY A 55 13.02 -2.93 -4.73
N ASP A 56 12.35 -3.73 -5.57
CA ASP A 56 11.16 -4.51 -5.21
C ASP A 56 11.59 -5.75 -4.39
N GLU A 57 12.05 -5.53 -3.15
CA GLU A 57 12.23 -6.60 -2.14
C GLU A 57 10.95 -6.81 -1.31
#